data_AF-A0A5Q2FBC0-F1
#
_entry.id   AF-A0A5Q2FBC0-F1
#
_cell.length_a   1.000
_cell.length_b   1.000
_cell.length_c   1.000
_cell.angle_alpha   90.00
_cell.angle_beta   90.00
_cell.angle_gamma   90.00
#
_symmetry.space_group_name_H-M   'P 1'
#
loop_
_entity.id
_entity.type
_entity.pdbx_description
1 polymer ?
#
loop_
_entity_poly.entity_id
_entity_poly.type
_entity_poly.pdbx_seq_one_letter_code
_entity_poly.pdbx_strand_id
1 'polypeptide(L)'
;MDARNVLGEPLQPCGTDPVTGFFRDGYCATSSDDVGSHTICALMTKEFLEFQQRTGNDLSTPVPQFRFPGLRPGDAWCVVASRWVQAYRAGIVAPVILAATHEGALEYVTLEELAGCAADVPDDIRSIAPDV
;
A
#
# COMPACT_ATOMS: atom_id res chain seq x y z
N MET A 1 11.91 -14.14 8.95
CA MET A 1 10.63 -14.66 8.43
C MET A 1 10.43 -13.92 7.13
N ASP A 2 10.50 -14.62 6.01
CA ASP A 2 10.47 -13.98 4.68
C ASP A 2 9.03 -13.59 4.39
N ALA A 3 8.72 -12.30 4.59
CA ALA A 3 7.39 -11.76 4.33
C ALA A 3 7.00 -11.99 2.86
N ARG A 4 5.72 -12.30 2.62
CA ARG A 4 5.19 -12.55 1.27
C ARG A 4 4.28 -11.42 0.83
N ASN A 5 4.27 -11.19 -0.48
CA ASN A 5 3.32 -10.28 -1.10
C ASN A 5 1.99 -10.99 -1.41
N VAL A 6 0.99 -10.23 -1.85
CA VAL A 6 -0.36 -10.74 -2.19
C VAL A 6 -0.40 -11.74 -3.35
N LEU A 7 0.70 -11.88 -4.09
CA LEU A 7 0.88 -12.88 -5.16
C LEU A 7 1.49 -14.19 -4.63
N GLY A 8 1.82 -14.25 -3.33
CA GLY A 8 2.50 -15.39 -2.71
C GLY A 8 4.01 -15.41 -2.92
N GLU A 9 4.60 -14.39 -3.53
CA GLU A 9 6.05 -14.27 -3.78
C GLU A 9 6.75 -13.51 -2.64
N PRO A 10 8.09 -13.54 -2.55
CA PRO A 10 8.82 -12.72 -1.59
C PRO A 10 8.47 -11.22 -1.69
N LEU A 11 8.25 -10.57 -0.56
CA LEU A 11 7.87 -9.16 -0.51
C LEU A 11 8.99 -8.25 -1.06
N GLN A 12 8.66 -7.45 -2.08
CA GLN A 12 9.57 -6.47 -2.65
C GLN A 12 9.56 -5.13 -1.87
N PRO A 13 10.61 -4.30 -2.00
CA PRO A 13 10.62 -2.96 -1.42
C PRO A 13 9.48 -2.09 -1.99
N CYS A 14 8.83 -1.30 -1.14
CA CYS A 14 7.82 -0.33 -1.54
C CYS A 14 8.43 1.05 -1.86
N GLY A 15 9.27 1.58 -0.96
CA GLY A 15 9.84 2.92 -1.13
C GLY A 15 10.99 3.23 -0.16
N THR A 16 12.06 3.82 -0.68
CA THR A 16 13.29 4.16 0.09
C THR A 16 13.60 5.65 0.16
N ASP A 17 12.95 6.47 -0.65
CA ASP A 17 13.00 7.93 -0.57
C ASP A 17 11.63 8.51 -1.00
N PRO A 18 10.73 8.80 -0.04
CA PRO A 18 10.92 8.65 1.41
C PRO A 18 10.91 7.18 1.88
N VAL A 19 11.66 6.87 2.96
CA VAL A 19 11.62 5.53 3.58
C VAL A 19 10.26 5.27 4.20
N THR A 20 9.57 4.23 3.71
CA THR A 20 8.24 3.83 4.17
C THR A 20 8.27 2.61 5.08
N GLY A 21 7.10 2.03 5.36
CA GLY A 21 6.92 0.82 6.16
C GLY A 21 6.71 1.11 7.63
N PHE A 22 5.95 0.25 8.32
CA PHE A 22 5.74 0.35 9.77
C PHE A 22 7.06 0.34 10.54
N PHE A 23 7.99 -0.53 10.14
CA PHE A 23 9.33 -0.62 10.71
C PHE A 23 10.32 0.44 10.20
N ARG A 24 9.92 1.28 9.22
CA ARG A 24 10.78 2.25 8.53
C ARG A 24 12.01 1.60 7.87
N ASP A 25 11.79 0.48 7.20
CA ASP A 25 12.78 -0.30 6.46
C ASP A 25 12.54 -0.29 4.94
N GLY A 26 11.48 0.39 4.47
CA GLY A 26 11.10 0.49 3.07
C GLY A 26 10.17 -0.61 2.57
N TYR A 27 9.75 -1.54 3.42
CA TYR A 27 8.85 -2.65 3.08
C TYR A 27 7.50 -2.50 3.78
N CYS A 28 6.44 -3.02 3.16
CA CYS A 28 5.12 -3.08 3.80
C CYS A 28 4.95 -4.32 4.69
N ALA A 29 6.05 -4.78 5.29
CA ALA A 29 6.04 -5.83 6.29
C ALA A 29 5.32 -5.35 7.56
N THR A 30 4.70 -6.29 8.27
CA THR A 30 3.85 -5.99 9.44
C THR A 30 4.13 -6.95 10.59
N SER A 31 3.55 -6.69 11.75
CA SER A 31 3.54 -7.58 12.91
C SER A 31 2.25 -7.37 13.72
N SER A 32 2.06 -8.14 14.80
CA SER A 32 0.94 -7.95 15.72
C SER A 32 0.87 -6.56 16.36
N ASP A 33 1.98 -5.81 16.37
CA ASP A 33 2.02 -4.46 16.95
C ASP A 33 1.50 -3.39 15.96
N ASP A 34 1.48 -3.71 14.67
CA ASP A 34 0.93 -2.84 13.62
C ASP A 34 -0.58 -3.03 13.49
N VAL A 35 -1.30 -2.54 14.50
CA VAL A 35 -2.78 -2.61 14.56
C VAL A 35 -3.45 -1.95 13.34
N GLY A 36 -2.75 -1.03 12.66
CA GLY A 36 -3.24 -0.39 11.45
C GLY A 36 -3.12 -1.25 10.20
N SER A 37 -2.26 -2.27 10.18
CA SER A 37 -1.92 -3.04 8.98
C SER A 37 -1.44 -2.14 7.84
N HIS A 38 -0.24 -1.58 7.97
CA HIS A 38 0.44 -0.81 6.92
C HIS A 38 0.99 -1.74 5.82
N THR A 39 0.08 -2.50 5.20
CA THR A 39 0.40 -3.65 4.35
C THR A 39 0.21 -3.38 2.86
N ILE A 40 -0.46 -2.29 2.46
CA ILE A 40 -0.67 -1.94 1.05
C ILE A 40 0.38 -0.94 0.60
N CYS A 41 1.20 -1.30 -0.39
CA CYS A 41 2.10 -0.37 -1.05
C CYS A 41 1.31 0.40 -2.12
N ALA A 42 1.02 1.67 -1.86
CA ALA A 42 0.25 2.52 -2.77
C ALA A 42 1.11 3.67 -3.31
N LEU A 43 0.87 4.04 -4.58
CA LEU A 43 1.37 5.27 -5.16
C LEU A 43 0.41 6.41 -4.83
N MET A 44 0.93 7.43 -4.15
CA MET A 44 0.12 8.56 -3.73
C MET A 44 -0.38 9.34 -4.94
N THR A 45 -1.69 9.57 -4.97
CA THR A 45 -2.33 10.51 -5.91
C THR A 45 -2.80 11.73 -5.14
N LYS A 46 -3.03 12.85 -5.84
CA LYS A 46 -3.53 14.06 -5.21
C LYS A 46 -4.88 13.81 -4.55
N GLU A 47 -5.77 13.14 -5.26
CA GLU A 47 -7.14 12.82 -4.83
C GLU A 47 -7.14 11.89 -3.62
N PHE A 48 -6.24 10.91 -3.59
CA PHE A 48 -6.08 10.03 -2.44
C PHE A 48 -5.57 10.81 -1.22
N LEU A 49 -4.54 11.64 -1.35
CA LEU A 49 -4.02 12.45 -0.24
C LEU A 49 -5.08 13.40 0.33
N GLU A 50 -5.83 14.09 -0.54
CA GLU A 50 -6.96 14.94 -0.13
C GLU A 50 -8.06 14.14 0.57
N PHE A 51 -8.36 12.92 0.08
CA PHE A 51 -9.30 12.02 0.72
C PHE A 51 -8.86 11.58 2.12
N GLN A 52 -7.61 11.17 2.26
CA GLN A 52 -7.05 10.72 3.52
C GLN A 52 -7.10 11.88 4.53
N GLN A 53 -6.70 13.09 4.14
CA GLN A 53 -6.77 14.27 5.00
C GLN A 53 -8.21 14.57 5.46
N ARG A 54 -9.18 14.64 4.54
CA ARG A 54 -10.59 14.94 4.89
C ARG A 54 -11.28 13.86 5.72
N THR A 55 -10.74 12.64 5.74
CA THR A 55 -11.24 11.51 6.55
C THR A 55 -10.41 11.26 7.81
N GLY A 56 -9.57 12.22 8.19
CA GLY A 56 -8.83 12.22 9.47
C GLY A 56 -7.53 11.42 9.45
N ASN A 57 -6.95 11.17 8.27
CA ASN A 57 -5.64 10.54 8.08
C ASN A 57 -4.73 11.46 7.26
N ASP A 58 -4.22 12.53 7.86
CA ASP A 58 -3.37 13.48 7.13
C ASP A 58 -2.01 12.83 6.79
N LEU A 59 -1.83 12.49 5.51
CA LEU A 59 -0.59 11.95 4.96
C LEU A 59 0.28 13.03 4.27
N SER A 60 -0.15 14.29 4.24
CA SER A 60 0.55 15.36 3.52
C SER A 60 1.35 16.26 4.46
N THR A 61 0.88 16.46 5.68
CA THR A 61 1.56 17.31 6.67
C THR A 61 2.78 16.57 7.26
N PRO A 62 4.00 17.15 7.18
CA PRO A 62 5.18 16.55 7.81
C PRO A 62 5.03 16.45 9.33
N VAL A 63 5.45 15.32 9.90
CA VAL A 63 5.48 15.11 11.35
C VAL A 63 6.88 14.63 11.77
N PRO A 64 7.84 15.56 12.00
CA PRO A 64 9.25 15.22 12.21
C PRO A 64 9.50 14.28 13.40
N GLN A 65 8.70 14.39 14.47
CA GLN A 65 8.84 13.52 15.65
C GLN A 65 8.59 12.02 15.35
N PHE A 66 7.86 11.71 14.26
CA PHE A 66 7.61 10.34 13.79
C PHE A 66 8.43 9.99 12.55
N ARG A 67 9.43 10.81 12.20
CA ARG A 67 10.20 10.71 10.94
C ARG A 67 9.29 10.58 9.73
N PHE A 68 8.17 11.29 9.75
CA PHE A 68 7.21 11.31 8.65
C PHE A 68 7.41 12.60 7.84
N PRO A 69 7.83 12.52 6.56
CA PRO A 69 8.19 13.70 5.79
C PRO A 69 7.00 14.48 5.23
N GLY A 70 5.79 13.90 5.29
CA GLY A 70 4.65 14.37 4.51
C GLY A 70 4.79 13.95 3.05
N LEU A 71 3.76 13.34 2.50
CA LEU A 71 3.78 12.71 1.18
C LEU A 71 3.27 13.65 0.10
N ARG A 72 3.68 13.38 -1.12
CA ARG A 72 3.30 14.08 -2.35
C ARG A 72 2.82 13.09 -3.39
N PRO A 73 2.05 13.55 -4.40
CA PRO A 73 1.72 12.70 -5.53
C PRO A 73 2.97 12.11 -6.18
N GLY A 74 2.95 10.80 -6.44
CA GLY A 74 4.08 10.02 -6.96
C GLY A 74 4.88 9.26 -5.91
N ASP A 75 4.79 9.62 -4.63
CA ASP A 75 5.47 8.87 -3.57
C ASP A 75 4.86 7.47 -3.41
N ALA A 76 5.70 6.44 -3.29
CA ALA A 76 5.27 5.11 -2.88
C ALA A 76 5.27 5.00 -1.36
N TRP A 77 4.16 4.51 -0.78
CA TRP A 77 4.02 4.44 0.67
C TRP A 77 3.16 3.25 1.12
N CYS A 78 3.60 2.61 2.22
CA CYS A 78 2.83 1.60 2.93
C CYS A 78 1.69 2.25 3.72
N VAL A 79 0.48 2.12 3.23
CA VAL A 79 -0.73 2.68 3.85
C VAL A 79 -1.49 1.62 4.64
N VAL A 80 -2.21 2.08 5.66
CA VAL A 80 -3.16 1.29 6.45
C VAL A 80 -4.21 0.68 5.51
N ALA A 81 -4.33 -0.65 5.49
CA ALA A 81 -5.16 -1.37 4.52
C ALA A 81 -6.64 -0.90 4.55
N SER A 82 -7.20 -0.76 5.74
CA SER A 82 -8.57 -0.27 5.93
C SER A 82 -8.80 1.16 5.40
N ARG A 83 -7.77 2.01 5.42
CA ARG A 83 -7.82 3.39 4.89
C ARG A 83 -7.75 3.42 3.37
N TRP A 84 -6.99 2.51 2.77
CA TRP A 84 -7.02 2.32 1.32
C TRP A 84 -8.40 1.82 0.85
N VAL A 85 -8.95 0.80 1.53
CA VAL A 85 -10.29 0.27 1.24
C VAL A 85 -11.38 1.33 1.37
N GLN A 86 -11.28 2.19 2.38
CA GLN A 86 -12.21 3.32 2.55
C GLN A 86 -12.20 4.26 1.33
N ALA A 87 -11.01 4.57 0.79
CA ALA A 87 -10.88 5.41 -0.40
C ALA A 87 -11.36 4.70 -1.68
N TYR A 88 -10.98 3.44 -1.86
CA TYR A 88 -11.39 2.61 -2.98
C TYR A 88 -12.92 2.52 -3.09
N ARG A 89 -13.60 2.23 -1.98
CA ARG A 89 -15.08 2.17 -1.91
C ARG A 89 -15.75 3.53 -2.15
N ALA A 90 -15.03 4.63 -1.93
CA ALA A 90 -15.48 5.97 -2.27
C ALA A 90 -15.16 6.37 -3.72
N GLY A 91 -14.64 5.45 -4.55
CA GLY A 91 -14.27 5.69 -5.94
C GLY A 91 -12.97 6.49 -6.11
N ILE A 92 -12.15 6.58 -5.06
CA ILE A 92 -10.89 7.33 -5.06
C ILE A 92 -9.75 6.32 -5.03
N VAL A 93 -9.15 6.11 -6.21
CA VAL A 93 -8.15 5.07 -6.43
C VAL A 93 -6.74 5.62 -6.22
N ALA A 94 -5.96 4.93 -5.40
CA ALA A 94 -4.51 5.03 -5.40
C ALA A 94 -3.93 3.76 -6.02
N PRO A 95 -3.12 3.85 -7.09
CA PRO A 95 -2.51 2.68 -7.70
C PRO A 95 -1.69 1.86 -6.69
N VAL A 96 -1.68 0.54 -6.85
CA VAL A 96 -1.05 -0.39 -5.91
C VAL A 96 0.13 -1.10 -6.58
N ILE A 97 1.23 -1.29 -5.86
CA ILE A 97 2.33 -2.16 -6.29
C ILE A 97 2.11 -3.51 -5.63
N LEU A 98 1.60 -4.48 -6.39
CA LEU A 98 1.23 -5.81 -5.88
C LEU A 98 2.45 -6.55 -5.31
N ALA A 99 3.59 -6.48 -6.00
CA ALA A 99 4.81 -7.17 -5.57
C ALA A 99 5.37 -6.66 -4.22
N ALA A 100 5.01 -5.43 -3.83
CA ALA A 100 5.41 -4.77 -2.58
C ALA A 100 4.26 -4.68 -1.55
N THR A 101 3.09 -5.24 -1.85
CA THR A 101 1.92 -5.26 -0.96
C THR A 101 1.86 -6.59 -0.22
N HIS A 102 1.91 -6.56 1.11
CA HIS A 102 2.00 -7.74 1.97
C HIS A 102 0.69 -8.56 1.94
N GLU A 103 0.79 -9.88 2.03
CA GLU A 103 -0.37 -10.80 1.98
C GLU A 103 -1.45 -10.50 3.04
N GLY A 104 -1.06 -9.96 4.19
CA GLY A 104 -1.97 -9.50 5.25
C GLY A 104 -2.96 -8.39 4.82
N ALA A 105 -2.72 -7.71 3.70
CA ALA A 105 -3.72 -6.83 3.09
C ALA A 105 -5.00 -7.59 2.70
N LEU A 106 -4.89 -8.89 2.37
CA LEU A 106 -6.00 -9.73 1.94
C LEU A 106 -7.05 -10.00 3.03
N GLU A 107 -6.76 -9.66 4.28
CA GLU A 107 -7.75 -9.64 5.36
C GLU A 107 -8.77 -8.50 5.20
N TYR A 108 -8.45 -7.47 4.41
CA TYR A 108 -9.23 -6.24 4.25
C TYR A 108 -9.82 -6.05 2.85
N VAL A 109 -9.15 -6.56 1.83
CA VAL A 109 -9.45 -6.34 0.41
C VAL A 109 -9.13 -7.58 -0.41
N THR A 110 -9.86 -7.82 -1.50
CA THR A 110 -9.59 -8.96 -2.37
C THR A 110 -8.39 -8.72 -3.28
N LEU A 111 -7.74 -9.80 -3.72
CA LEU A 111 -6.67 -9.72 -4.72
C LEU A 111 -7.20 -9.11 -6.03
N GLU A 112 -8.44 -9.40 -6.42
CA GLU A 112 -9.06 -8.85 -7.63
C GLU A 112 -9.21 -7.32 -7.56
N GLU A 113 -9.68 -6.78 -6.42
CA GLU A 113 -9.77 -5.33 -6.22
C GLU A 113 -8.40 -4.64 -6.24
N LEU A 114 -7.39 -5.27 -5.63
CA LEU A 114 -6.00 -4.77 -5.68
C LEU A 114 -5.45 -4.82 -7.11
N ALA A 115 -5.64 -5.93 -7.82
CA ALA A 115 -5.17 -6.13 -9.19
C ALA A 115 -5.84 -5.16 -10.18
N GLY A 116 -7.11 -4.84 -9.97
CA GLY A 116 -7.82 -3.80 -10.72
C GLY A 116 -7.21 -2.39 -10.56
N CYS A 117 -6.36 -2.19 -9.56
CA CYS A 117 -5.66 -0.93 -9.28
C CYS A 117 -4.14 -1.04 -9.47
N ALA A 118 -3.62 -2.14 -10.03
CA ALA A 118 -2.19 -2.42 -10.09
C ALA A 118 -1.41 -1.39 -10.94
N ALA A 119 -0.26 -0.97 -10.44
CA ALA A 119 0.71 -0.10 -11.11
C ALA A 119 1.93 -0.87 -11.64
N ASP A 120 2.17 -2.07 -11.13
CA ASP A 120 3.21 -2.99 -11.59
C ASP A 120 2.65 -4.02 -12.56
N VAL A 121 3.51 -4.49 -13.46
CA VAL A 121 3.23 -5.61 -14.36
C VAL A 121 3.77 -6.86 -13.68
N PRO A 122 2.95 -7.88 -13.39
CA PRO A 122 3.43 -9.15 -12.86
C PRO A 122 4.47 -9.76 -13.79
N ASP A 123 5.52 -10.35 -13.20
CA ASP A 123 6.57 -11.04 -13.97
C ASP A 123 6.01 -12.21 -14.81
N ASP A 124 4.89 -12.79 -14.39
CA ASP A 124 4.13 -13.79 -15.14
C ASP A 124 2.68 -13.34 -15.38
N ILE A 125 2.36 -12.98 -16.63
CA ILE A 125 1.03 -12.55 -17.07
C ILE A 125 -0.06 -13.62 -16.81
N ARG A 126 0.32 -14.90 -16.70
CA ARG A 126 -0.64 -15.99 -16.44
C ARG A 126 -1.25 -15.93 -15.03
N SER A 127 -0.61 -15.23 -14.10
CA SER A 127 -1.11 -15.04 -12.74
C SER A 127 -2.34 -14.11 -12.65
N ILE A 128 -2.66 -13.41 -13.75
CA ILE A 128 -3.74 -12.40 -13.83
C ILE A 128 -4.95 -12.95 -14.61
N ALA A 129 -4.76 -14.01 -15.39
CA ALA A 129 -5.85 -14.63 -16.13
C ALA A 129 -6.52 -15.67 -15.22
N PRO A 130 -7.86 -15.59 -14.99
CA PRO A 130 -8.57 -16.73 -14.43
C PRO A 130 -8.39 -17.91 -15.40
N ASP A 131 -8.19 -19.12 -14.88
CA ASP A 131 -8.07 -20.33 -15.69
C ASP A 131 -9.24 -20.41 -16.69
N VAL A 132 -8.94 -20.24 -17.99
CA VAL A 132 -9.86 -20.49 -19.12
C VAL A 132 -9.53 -21.84 -19.73
#